data_AF-A0AAD4TPE6-F1
#
_entry.id   AF-A0AAD4TPE6-F1
#
_cell.length_a   1.000
_cell.length_b   1.000
_cell.length_c   1.000
_cell.angle_alpha   90.00
_cell.angle_beta   90.00
_cell.angle_gamma   90.00
#
_symmetry.space_group_name_H-M   'P 1'
#
loop_
_entity.id
_entity.type
_entity.pdbx_description
1 polymer ?
#
loop_
_entity_poly.entity_id
_entity_poly.type
_entity_poly.pdbx_seq_one_letter_code
_entity_poly.pdbx_strand_id
1 'polypeptide(L)'
;MLQTSNYSLVLSLQFLLLSYDLFVNSFSELLRAAPVIQLVLFIIQDIAVLFNIIIIFLMFFNTFVFQAGLVNLLFHKFKGTIILTAVYFALSISFHVWVMNLRWKNSNRFVWTDGLQTLFVFQRLAAVLYCYFYKRTAVRLGDPRFYQDSLWLRKKFMQVQRPVYTGKRLSSTPLEILFFLNGWYYATYFLLELFIFLYKGLLLPYPTANLVLDVAMLFLYLGIEIIRLFFGTKGNLCQRKMPLGISVALTFPSTMMASYYLLLQTYVLRLEAIMNGILLFFCGSELLLEVLTLTAFSSMDRM
;
A
#
# COMPACT_ATOMS: atom_id res chain seq x y z
N MET A 1 -3.43 -20.46 -10.82
CA MET A 1 -3.98 -19.96 -12.10
C MET A 1 -5.15 -19.04 -11.79
N LEU A 2 -5.08 -17.76 -12.17
CA LEU A 2 -6.26 -16.89 -12.13
C LEU A 2 -7.24 -17.38 -13.20
N GLN A 3 -8.38 -17.93 -12.77
CA GLN A 3 -9.48 -18.26 -13.65
C GLN A 3 -10.02 -16.95 -14.25
N THR A 4 -10.39 -16.92 -15.53
CA THR A 4 -10.77 -15.71 -16.28
C THR A 4 -11.85 -14.87 -15.58
N SER A 5 -12.78 -15.52 -14.87
CA SER A 5 -13.79 -14.86 -14.03
C SER A 5 -13.18 -14.02 -12.88
N ASN A 6 -12.18 -14.56 -12.18
CA ASN A 6 -11.54 -13.88 -11.04
C ASN A 6 -10.73 -12.66 -11.51
N TYR A 7 -10.10 -12.73 -12.67
CA TYR A 7 -9.39 -11.58 -13.24
C TYR A 7 -10.35 -10.45 -13.65
N SER A 8 -11.50 -10.80 -14.24
CA SER A 8 -12.53 -9.82 -14.60
C SER A 8 -13.03 -9.04 -13.38
N LEU A 9 -13.23 -9.72 -12.24
CA LEU A 9 -13.63 -9.08 -10.98
C LEU A 9 -12.57 -8.11 -10.46
N VAL A 10 -11.30 -8.52 -10.45
CA VAL A 10 -10.19 -7.66 -10.02
C VAL A 10 -10.10 -6.41 -10.91
N LEU A 11 -10.21 -6.58 -12.22
CA LEU A 11 -10.16 -5.47 -13.16
C LEU A 11 -11.36 -4.52 -13.02
N SER A 12 -12.56 -5.07 -12.77
CA SER A 12 -13.77 -4.28 -12.48
C SER A 12 -13.61 -3.43 -11.23
N LEU A 13 -13.10 -4.03 -10.14
CA LEU A 13 -12.81 -3.32 -8.90
C LEU A 13 -11.80 -2.19 -9.13
N GLN A 14 -10.72 -2.45 -9.86
CA GLN A 14 -9.71 -1.43 -10.21
C GLN A 14 -10.32 -0.25 -10.97
N PHE A 15 -11.21 -0.52 -11.94
CA PHE A 15 -11.88 0.54 -12.69
C PHE A 15 -12.87 1.33 -11.84
N LEU A 16 -13.56 0.69 -10.90
CA LEU A 16 -14.45 1.36 -9.96
C LEU A 16 -13.69 2.30 -9.02
N LEU A 17 -12.54 1.86 -8.50
CA LEU A 17 -11.70 2.71 -7.66
C LEU A 17 -11.12 3.89 -8.45
N LEU A 18 -10.76 3.67 -9.73
CA LEU A 18 -10.22 4.71 -10.60
C LEU A 18 -11.29 5.72 -11.06
N SER A 19 -12.53 5.27 -11.27
CA SER A 19 -13.65 6.19 -11.56
C SER A 19 -14.01 7.04 -10.35
N TYR A 20 -13.91 6.49 -9.14
CA TYR A 20 -14.09 7.26 -7.91
C TYR A 20 -13.02 8.35 -7.75
N ASP A 21 -11.74 8.03 -8.01
CA ASP A 21 -10.66 9.04 -7.99
C ASP A 21 -10.92 10.18 -8.99
N LEU A 22 -11.32 9.86 -10.23
CA LEU A 22 -11.73 10.84 -11.24
C LEU A 22 -12.91 11.71 -10.79
N PHE A 23 -13.90 11.09 -10.13
CA PHE A 23 -15.05 11.81 -9.58
C PHE A 23 -14.62 12.83 -8.52
N VAL A 24 -13.83 12.42 -7.51
CA VAL A 24 -13.39 13.34 -6.46
C VAL A 24 -12.49 14.44 -7.03
N ASN A 25 -11.60 14.12 -7.97
CA ASN A 25 -10.79 15.12 -8.67
C ASN A 25 -11.63 16.14 -9.45
N SER A 26 -12.81 15.77 -9.93
CA SER A 26 -13.68 16.66 -10.71
C SER A 26 -14.62 17.50 -9.84
N PHE A 27 -15.17 16.91 -8.78
CA PHE A 27 -16.30 17.48 -8.04
C PHE A 27 -15.98 17.97 -6.62
N SER A 28 -14.83 17.61 -6.04
CA SER A 28 -14.48 17.98 -4.65
C SER A 28 -14.52 19.48 -4.36
N GLU A 29 -14.21 20.33 -5.35
CA GLU A 29 -14.20 21.78 -5.17
C GLU A 29 -15.61 22.38 -5.03
N LEU A 30 -16.65 21.71 -5.54
CA LEU A 30 -18.04 22.15 -5.36
C LEU A 30 -18.49 22.07 -3.90
N LEU A 31 -17.85 21.21 -3.12
CA LEU A 31 -18.17 20.97 -1.71
C LEU A 31 -17.30 21.82 -0.76
N ARG A 32 -16.64 22.88 -1.25
CA ARG A 32 -15.76 23.75 -0.43
C ARG A 32 -16.44 24.36 0.80
N ALA A 33 -17.76 24.58 0.72
CA ALA A 33 -18.53 25.19 1.81
C ALA A 33 -18.72 24.25 3.02
N ALA A 34 -18.53 22.94 2.81
CA ALA A 34 -18.64 21.92 3.84
C ALA A 34 -17.27 21.23 4.02
N PRO A 35 -16.33 21.84 4.79
CA PRO A 35 -14.95 21.35 4.89
C PRO A 35 -14.87 19.91 5.42
N VAL A 36 -15.81 19.51 6.29
CA VAL A 36 -15.89 18.14 6.80
C VAL A 36 -16.24 17.13 5.71
N ILE A 37 -17.20 17.45 4.84
CA ILE A 37 -17.59 16.57 3.72
C ILE A 37 -16.43 16.48 2.72
N GLN A 38 -15.76 17.61 2.45
CA GLN A 38 -14.60 17.65 1.58
C GLN A 38 -13.44 16.79 2.14
N LEU A 39 -13.19 16.85 3.45
CA LEU A 39 -12.21 16.01 4.13
C LEU A 39 -12.52 14.52 3.96
N VAL A 40 -13.77 14.11 4.17
CA VAL A 40 -14.18 12.70 4.01
C VAL A 40 -13.96 12.21 2.57
N LEU A 41 -14.31 13.01 1.56
CA LEU A 41 -14.08 12.63 0.16
C LEU A 41 -12.59 12.44 -0.17
N PHE A 42 -11.73 13.33 0.33
CA PHE A 42 -10.28 13.21 0.15
C PHE A 42 -9.71 11.98 0.82
N ILE A 43 -10.18 11.64 2.02
CA ILE A 43 -9.79 10.41 2.72
C ILE A 43 -10.19 9.17 1.92
N ILE A 44 -11.44 9.08 1.48
CA ILE A 44 -11.91 7.93 0.69
C ILE A 44 -11.13 7.84 -0.62
N GLN A 45 -10.81 8.97 -1.25
CA GLN A 45 -9.99 9.01 -2.46
C GLN A 45 -8.58 8.47 -2.21
N ASP A 46 -7.88 8.95 -1.18
CA ASP A 46 -6.53 8.49 -0.86
C ASP A 46 -6.52 6.99 -0.51
N ILE A 47 -7.53 6.50 0.22
CA ILE A 47 -7.72 5.08 0.48
C ILE A 47 -7.93 4.30 -0.83
N ALA A 48 -8.79 4.78 -1.74
CA ALA A 48 -9.04 4.13 -3.01
C ALA A 48 -7.79 4.06 -3.90
N VAL A 49 -6.97 5.12 -3.93
CA VAL A 49 -5.68 5.15 -4.62
C VAL A 49 -4.70 4.16 -4.00
N LEU A 50 -4.64 4.08 -2.66
CA LEU A 50 -3.82 3.12 -1.95
C LEU A 50 -4.24 1.67 -2.27
N PHE A 51 -5.54 1.35 -2.26
CA PHE A 51 -6.04 0.03 -2.66
C PHE A 51 -5.68 -0.31 -4.11
N ASN A 52 -5.79 0.64 -5.04
CA ASN A 52 -5.35 0.46 -6.42
C ASN A 52 -3.85 0.08 -6.51
N ILE A 53 -3.01 0.76 -5.74
CA ILE A 53 -1.57 0.44 -5.65
C ILE A 53 -1.38 -0.99 -5.13
N ILE A 54 -2.07 -1.37 -4.05
CA ILE A 54 -2.02 -2.73 -3.48
C ILE A 54 -2.41 -3.78 -4.52
N ILE A 55 -3.53 -3.59 -5.22
CA ILE A 55 -4.02 -4.55 -6.20
C ILE A 55 -2.99 -4.77 -7.32
N ILE A 56 -2.37 -3.70 -7.85
CA ILE A 56 -1.31 -3.83 -8.86
C ILE A 56 -0.13 -4.65 -8.33
N PHE A 57 0.31 -4.40 -7.10
CA PHE A 57 1.37 -5.21 -6.50
C PHE A 57 0.96 -6.67 -6.36
N LEU A 58 -0.20 -6.98 -5.80
CA LEU A 58 -0.70 -8.36 -5.71
C LEU A 58 -0.74 -9.05 -7.09
N MET A 59 -1.17 -8.34 -8.13
CA MET A 59 -1.20 -8.87 -9.50
C MET A 59 0.20 -9.17 -10.05
N PHE A 60 1.19 -8.32 -9.81
CA PHE A 60 2.57 -8.55 -10.26
C PHE A 60 3.15 -9.84 -9.71
N PHE A 61 2.98 -10.08 -8.42
CA PHE A 61 3.57 -11.24 -7.76
C PHE A 61 2.82 -12.55 -8.03
N ASN A 62 1.54 -12.46 -8.39
CA ASN A 62 0.78 -13.60 -8.87
C ASN A 62 1.22 -14.02 -10.29
N THR A 63 2.04 -13.23 -10.99
CA THR A 63 2.58 -13.63 -12.30
C THR A 63 3.62 -14.74 -12.18
N PHE A 64 3.60 -15.67 -13.14
CA PHE A 64 4.59 -16.73 -13.23
C PHE A 64 5.99 -16.16 -13.48
N VAL A 65 6.12 -15.03 -14.19
CA VAL A 65 7.40 -14.33 -14.43
C VAL A 65 8.08 -13.89 -13.13
N PHE A 66 7.28 -13.46 -12.14
CA PHE A 66 7.81 -13.09 -10.84
C PHE A 66 8.23 -14.33 -10.05
N GLN A 67 7.40 -15.38 -10.02
CA GLN A 67 7.68 -16.65 -9.33
C GLN A 67 8.91 -17.37 -9.92
N ALA A 68 9.09 -17.25 -11.23
CA ALA A 68 10.23 -17.68 -12.03
C ALA A 68 11.56 -16.99 -11.68
N GLY A 69 11.54 -15.88 -10.93
CA GLY A 69 12.73 -15.12 -10.59
C GLY A 69 13.17 -14.07 -11.62
N LEU A 70 12.38 -13.82 -12.68
CA LEU A 70 12.62 -12.74 -13.66
C LEU A 70 12.04 -11.39 -13.16
N VAL A 71 12.23 -11.11 -11.88
CA VAL A 71 11.67 -9.93 -11.19
C VAL A 71 12.19 -8.63 -11.83
N ASN A 72 13.49 -8.56 -12.14
CA ASN A 72 14.10 -7.38 -12.76
C ASN A 72 13.48 -7.02 -14.12
N LEU A 73 13.06 -8.03 -14.90
CA LEU A 73 12.39 -7.80 -16.19
C LEU A 73 11.04 -7.13 -15.98
N LEU A 74 10.28 -7.60 -14.99
CA LEU A 74 8.96 -7.08 -14.67
C LEU A 74 9.05 -5.65 -14.12
N PHE A 75 9.95 -5.41 -13.16
CA PHE A 75 10.20 -4.07 -12.64
C PHE A 75 10.67 -3.12 -13.73
N HIS A 76 11.60 -3.51 -14.61
CA HIS A 76 12.04 -2.65 -15.70
C HIS A 76 10.89 -2.29 -16.65
N LYS A 77 10.02 -3.26 -16.96
CA LYS A 77 8.85 -3.07 -17.85
C LYS A 77 7.79 -2.15 -17.26
N PHE A 78 7.62 -2.13 -15.93
CA PHE A 78 6.54 -1.40 -15.26
C PHE A 78 7.02 -0.29 -14.30
N LYS A 79 8.33 0.01 -14.27
CA LYS A 79 8.96 1.02 -13.40
C LYS A 79 8.26 2.38 -13.51
N GLY A 80 7.91 2.79 -14.73
CA GLY A 80 7.22 4.06 -14.97
C GLY A 80 5.88 4.14 -14.25
N THR A 81 5.08 3.08 -14.29
CA THR A 81 3.79 3.04 -13.57
C THR A 81 4.01 3.09 -12.06
N ILE A 82 4.93 2.30 -11.51
CA ILE A 82 5.17 2.26 -10.06
C ILE A 82 5.63 3.63 -9.52
N ILE A 83 6.56 4.29 -10.21
CA ILE A 83 7.04 5.62 -9.82
C ILE A 83 5.89 6.63 -9.93
N LEU A 84 5.16 6.62 -11.04
CA LEU A 84 4.07 7.55 -11.27
C LEU A 84 2.95 7.40 -10.23
N THR A 85 2.59 6.16 -9.86
CA THR A 85 1.57 5.92 -8.83
C THR A 85 2.02 6.41 -7.45
N ALA A 86 3.31 6.21 -7.10
CA ALA A 86 3.86 6.69 -5.83
C ALA A 86 3.92 8.24 -5.78
N VAL A 87 4.37 8.87 -6.86
CA VAL A 87 4.40 10.34 -6.99
C VAL A 87 2.99 10.91 -6.93
N TYR A 88 2.03 10.32 -7.65
CA TYR A 88 0.64 10.77 -7.63
C TYR A 88 0.03 10.68 -6.23
N PHE A 89 0.21 9.56 -5.53
CA PHE A 89 -0.28 9.39 -4.17
C PHE A 89 0.31 10.42 -3.20
N ALA A 90 1.62 10.67 -3.27
CA ALA A 90 2.27 11.70 -2.46
C ALA A 90 1.77 13.12 -2.76
N LEU A 91 1.59 13.46 -4.04
CA LEU A 91 1.03 14.75 -4.45
C LEU A 91 -0.43 14.90 -4.00
N SER A 92 -1.22 13.83 -4.06
CA SER A 92 -2.62 13.77 -3.59
C SER A 92 -2.70 14.11 -2.10
N ILE A 93 -1.99 13.36 -1.26
CA ILE A 93 -1.95 13.60 0.19
C ILE A 93 -1.46 15.02 0.51
N SER A 94 -0.37 15.45 -0.13
CA SER A 94 0.19 16.79 0.11
C SER A 94 -0.81 17.90 -0.23
N PHE A 95 -1.53 17.75 -1.33
CA PHE A 95 -2.58 18.69 -1.74
C PHE A 95 -3.76 18.66 -0.75
N HIS A 96 -4.27 17.48 -0.40
CA HIS A 96 -5.40 17.34 0.52
C HIS A 96 -5.09 17.94 1.89
N VAL A 97 -3.92 17.65 2.47
CA VAL A 97 -3.49 18.20 3.75
C VAL A 97 -3.40 19.73 3.70
N TRP A 98 -2.79 20.30 2.66
CA TRP A 98 -2.64 21.75 2.55
C TRP A 98 -4.00 22.46 2.37
N VAL A 99 -4.85 21.97 1.47
CA VAL A 99 -6.20 22.53 1.26
C VAL A 99 -7.00 22.49 2.55
N MET A 100 -7.01 21.36 3.24
CA MET A 100 -7.78 21.20 4.47
C MET A 100 -7.29 22.13 5.58
N ASN A 101 -5.97 22.28 5.72
CA ASN A 101 -5.40 23.19 6.73
C ASN A 101 -5.85 24.65 6.52
N LEU A 102 -5.93 25.11 5.26
CA LEU A 102 -6.39 26.47 4.95
C LEU A 102 -7.90 26.65 5.15
N ARG A 103 -8.71 25.66 4.78
CA ARG A 103 -10.18 25.75 4.75
C ARG A 103 -10.84 25.39 6.08
N TRP A 104 -10.10 24.79 7.03
CA TRP A 104 -10.64 24.28 8.29
C TRP A 104 -11.33 25.35 9.14
N LYS A 105 -10.70 26.54 9.28
CA LYS A 105 -11.23 27.61 10.15
C LYS A 105 -12.12 28.62 9.42
N ASN A 106 -11.90 28.86 8.12
CA ASN A 106 -12.56 29.91 7.34
C ASN A 106 -13.00 29.41 5.96
N SER A 107 -13.99 28.52 5.89
CA SER A 107 -14.40 27.85 4.64
C SER A 107 -14.97 28.77 3.56
N ASN A 108 -15.52 29.93 3.95
CA ASN A 108 -16.09 30.91 3.00
C ASN A 108 -15.05 31.83 2.34
N ARG A 109 -13.82 31.89 2.90
CA ARG A 109 -12.78 32.73 2.34
C ARG A 109 -12.15 32.02 1.15
N PHE A 110 -12.16 32.66 -0.02
CA PHE A 110 -11.45 32.17 -1.19
C PHE A 110 -9.95 32.37 -0.97
N VAL A 111 -9.25 31.31 -0.53
CA VAL A 111 -7.82 31.33 -0.22
C VAL A 111 -7.10 30.36 -1.17
N TRP A 112 -6.61 30.90 -2.29
CA TRP A 112 -5.67 30.22 -3.18
C TRP A 112 -4.35 30.97 -3.12
N THR A 113 -3.32 30.31 -2.59
CA THR A 113 -1.95 30.82 -2.65
C THR A 113 -1.28 30.32 -3.93
N ASP A 114 -0.28 31.04 -4.43
CA ASP A 114 0.46 30.64 -5.64
C ASP A 114 1.03 29.22 -5.51
N GLY A 115 1.51 28.87 -4.31
CA GLY A 115 1.99 27.53 -3.97
C GLY A 115 0.90 26.44 -4.00
N LEU A 116 -0.30 26.74 -3.50
CA LEU A 116 -1.42 25.78 -3.54
C LEU A 116 -1.93 25.58 -4.98
N GLN A 117 -2.00 26.65 -5.76
CA GLN A 117 -2.46 26.60 -7.15
C GLN A 117 -1.47 25.83 -8.02
N THR A 118 -0.17 26.04 -7.84
CA THR A 118 0.86 25.24 -8.53
C THR A 118 0.75 23.76 -8.17
N LEU A 119 0.66 23.43 -6.88
CA LEU A 119 0.47 22.04 -6.43
C LEU A 119 -0.80 21.41 -7.01
N PHE A 120 -1.91 22.15 -7.05
CA PHE A 120 -3.16 21.72 -7.68
C PHE A 120 -2.97 21.37 -9.16
N VAL A 121 -2.33 22.24 -9.94
CA VAL A 121 -2.08 21.99 -11.37
C VAL A 121 -1.20 20.75 -11.56
N PHE A 122 -0.13 20.61 -10.78
CA PHE A 122 0.73 19.44 -10.84
C PHE A 122 0.00 18.15 -10.45
N GLN A 123 -0.81 18.18 -9.39
CA GLN A 123 -1.61 17.03 -8.97
C GLN A 123 -2.61 16.63 -10.06
N ARG A 124 -3.27 17.59 -10.72
CA ARG A 124 -4.24 17.33 -11.80
C ARG A 124 -3.57 16.76 -13.05
N LEU A 125 -2.42 17.28 -13.44
CA LEU A 125 -1.62 16.73 -14.54
C LEU A 125 -1.15 15.30 -14.21
N ALA A 126 -0.67 15.08 -12.99
CA ALA A 126 -0.29 13.76 -12.51
C ALA A 126 -1.47 12.79 -12.47
N ALA A 127 -2.68 13.24 -12.13
CA ALA A 127 -3.91 12.42 -12.11
C ALA A 127 -4.25 11.86 -13.50
N VAL A 128 -4.14 12.69 -14.55
CA VAL A 128 -4.37 12.26 -15.94
C VAL A 128 -3.37 11.18 -16.35
N LEU A 129 -2.09 11.40 -16.06
CA LEU A 129 -1.03 10.44 -16.34
C LEU A 129 -1.26 9.14 -15.53
N TYR A 130 -1.55 9.26 -14.24
CA TYR A 130 -1.86 8.15 -13.35
C TYR A 130 -2.99 7.29 -13.92
N CYS A 131 -4.13 7.90 -14.27
CA CYS A 131 -5.29 7.18 -14.81
C CYS A 131 -4.93 6.40 -16.09
N TYR A 132 -4.20 7.04 -17.01
CA TYR A 132 -3.80 6.42 -18.27
C TYR A 132 -2.84 5.24 -18.05
N PHE A 133 -1.74 5.46 -17.32
CA PHE A 133 -0.71 4.44 -17.10
C PHE A 133 -1.20 3.32 -16.21
N TYR A 134 -2.03 3.61 -15.20
CA TYR A 134 -2.64 2.61 -14.35
C TYR A 134 -3.56 1.69 -15.15
N LYS A 135 -4.51 2.25 -15.92
CA LYS A 135 -5.37 1.48 -16.83
C LYS A 135 -4.55 0.61 -17.79
N ARG A 136 -3.52 1.20 -18.41
CA ARG A 136 -2.63 0.49 -19.33
C ARG A 136 -1.95 -0.69 -18.66
N THR A 137 -1.49 -0.52 -17.42
CA THR A 137 -0.80 -1.57 -16.65
C THR A 137 -1.76 -2.65 -16.16
N ALA A 138 -2.94 -2.28 -15.65
CA ALA A 138 -3.98 -3.22 -15.23
C ALA A 138 -4.35 -4.20 -16.37
N VAL A 139 -4.62 -3.67 -17.57
CA VAL A 139 -4.96 -4.48 -18.77
C VAL A 139 -3.77 -5.32 -19.23
N ARG A 140 -2.55 -4.76 -19.22
CA ARG A 140 -1.34 -5.51 -19.60
C ARG A 140 -1.02 -6.65 -18.66
N LEU A 141 -1.26 -6.45 -17.37
CA LEU A 141 -1.09 -7.51 -16.38
C LEU A 141 -2.10 -8.63 -16.55
N GLY A 142 -3.23 -8.37 -17.21
CA GLY A 142 -4.21 -9.41 -17.57
C GLY A 142 -3.83 -10.33 -18.70
N ASP A 143 -2.73 -10.07 -19.38
CA ASP A 143 -2.28 -10.92 -20.48
C ASP A 143 -1.93 -12.33 -19.94
N PRO A 144 -2.60 -13.40 -20.42
CA PRO A 144 -2.37 -14.77 -19.96
C PRO A 144 -0.90 -15.21 -20.07
N ARG A 145 -0.11 -14.60 -20.96
CA ARG A 145 1.31 -14.88 -21.16
C ARG A 145 2.16 -14.66 -19.91
N PHE A 146 1.72 -13.83 -18.97
CA PHE A 146 2.41 -13.63 -17.70
C PHE A 146 2.11 -14.72 -16.65
N TYR A 147 1.03 -15.48 -16.82
CA TYR A 147 0.57 -16.50 -15.86
C TYR A 147 0.75 -17.94 -16.36
N GLN A 148 0.97 -18.15 -17.66
CA GLN A 148 1.19 -19.45 -18.28
C GLN A 148 2.65 -19.63 -18.72
N ASP A 149 3.12 -20.87 -18.75
CA ASP A 149 4.46 -21.22 -19.28
C ASP A 149 4.47 -21.07 -20.81
N SER A 150 4.83 -19.88 -21.28
CA SER A 150 4.87 -19.55 -22.70
C SER A 150 6.25 -19.76 -23.32
N LEU A 151 6.28 -20.08 -24.62
CA LEU A 151 7.52 -20.22 -25.40
C LEU A 151 8.43 -18.99 -25.31
N TRP A 152 7.85 -17.79 -25.25
CA TRP A 152 8.58 -16.54 -25.05
C TRP A 152 9.31 -16.52 -23.70
N LEU A 153 8.64 -16.98 -22.64
CA LEU A 153 9.21 -17.02 -21.31
C LEU A 153 10.35 -18.05 -21.21
N ARG A 154 10.16 -19.24 -21.78
CA ARG A 154 11.22 -20.26 -21.88
C ARG A 154 12.46 -19.73 -22.57
N LYS A 155 12.31 -18.97 -23.67
CA LYS A 155 13.45 -18.31 -24.33
C LYS A 155 14.16 -17.30 -23.43
N LYS A 156 13.41 -16.51 -22.64
CA LYS A 156 13.99 -15.57 -21.67
C LYS A 156 14.67 -16.27 -20.50
N PHE A 157 14.13 -17.39 -20.04
CA PHE A 157 14.80 -18.26 -19.10
C PHE A 157 16.13 -18.76 -19.66
N MET A 158 16.14 -19.35 -20.86
CA MET A 158 17.36 -19.84 -21.49
C MET A 158 18.44 -18.75 -21.67
N GLN A 159 18.04 -17.50 -21.88
CA GLN A 159 18.97 -16.35 -21.95
C GLN A 159 19.53 -15.91 -20.59
N VAL A 160 18.82 -16.17 -19.49
CA VAL A 160 19.15 -15.69 -18.13
C VAL A 160 19.77 -16.81 -17.27
N GLN A 161 19.60 -18.08 -17.64
CA GLN A 161 20.01 -19.23 -16.84
C GLN A 161 21.53 -19.40 -16.84
N ARG A 162 22.16 -18.88 -15.76
CA ARG A 162 23.43 -19.42 -15.24
C ARG A 162 23.16 -20.79 -14.60
N PRO A 163 24.16 -21.69 -14.52
CA PRO A 163 23.98 -23.05 -14.00
C PRO A 163 23.29 -23.03 -12.65
N VAL A 164 22.36 -23.96 -12.46
CA VAL A 164 21.67 -24.20 -11.20
C VAL A 164 22.70 -24.75 -10.22
N TYR A 165 23.33 -23.86 -9.45
CA TYR A 165 23.95 -24.27 -8.20
C TYR A 165 22.80 -24.68 -7.28
N THR A 166 22.81 -25.95 -6.86
CA THR A 166 22.02 -26.45 -5.73
C THR A 166 22.48 -25.73 -4.46
N GLY A 167 22.06 -24.47 -4.34
CA GLY A 167 22.36 -23.61 -3.22
C GLY A 167 21.59 -24.05 -1.98
N LYS A 168 22.25 -23.96 -0.83
CA LYS A 168 21.63 -24.17 0.49
C LYS A 168 20.40 -23.25 0.60
N ARG A 169 19.24 -23.78 1.04
CA ARG A 169 18.06 -22.94 1.30
C ARG A 169 18.37 -21.95 2.43
N LEU A 170 18.32 -20.65 2.12
CA LEU A 170 18.59 -19.55 3.06
C LEU A 170 17.30 -18.85 3.55
N SER A 171 16.14 -19.26 3.06
CA SER A 171 14.84 -18.76 3.53
C SER A 171 14.65 -19.09 5.01
N SER A 172 14.24 -18.11 5.81
CA SER A 172 14.03 -18.29 7.24
C SER A 172 12.62 -18.80 7.51
N THR A 173 12.51 -19.99 8.09
CA THR A 173 11.25 -20.57 8.55
C THR A 173 10.60 -19.79 9.70
N PRO A 174 11.32 -19.31 10.75
CA PRO A 174 10.67 -18.55 11.82
C PRO A 174 10.12 -17.20 11.32
N LEU A 175 10.79 -16.56 10.37
CA LEU A 175 10.30 -15.31 9.77
C LEU A 175 8.98 -15.52 9.01
N GLU A 176 8.87 -16.62 8.28
CA GLU A 176 7.64 -16.96 7.55
C GLU A 176 6.46 -17.21 8.49
N ILE A 177 6.72 -17.89 9.62
CA ILE A 177 5.71 -18.14 10.65
C ILE A 177 5.24 -16.81 11.26
N LEU A 178 6.15 -15.88 11.53
CA LEU A 178 5.78 -14.57 12.06
C LEU A 178 4.91 -13.78 11.10
N PHE A 179 5.27 -13.69 9.80
CA PHE A 179 4.43 -12.99 8.83
C PHE A 179 3.02 -13.59 8.72
N PHE A 180 2.92 -14.92 8.78
CA PHE A 180 1.62 -15.59 8.76
C PHE A 180 0.78 -15.25 10.00
N LEU A 181 1.39 -15.32 11.19
CA LEU A 181 0.72 -14.99 12.45
C LEU A 181 0.32 -13.52 12.50
N ASN A 182 1.20 -12.61 12.08
CA ASN A 182 0.93 -11.19 12.04
C ASN A 182 -0.15 -10.85 11.02
N GLY A 183 -0.22 -11.54 9.88
CA GLY A 183 -1.32 -11.37 8.93
C GLY A 183 -2.71 -11.64 9.54
N TRP A 184 -2.85 -12.71 10.33
CA TRP A 184 -4.08 -13.01 11.05
C TRP A 184 -4.35 -12.03 12.20
N TYR A 185 -3.32 -11.73 12.98
CA TYR A 185 -3.39 -10.79 14.09
C TYR A 185 -3.81 -9.39 13.61
N TYR A 186 -3.25 -8.92 12.50
CA TYR A 186 -3.57 -7.63 11.94
C TYR A 186 -4.98 -7.58 11.37
N ALA A 187 -5.45 -8.67 10.75
CA ALA A 187 -6.84 -8.76 10.28
C ALA A 187 -7.84 -8.65 11.44
N THR A 188 -7.57 -9.31 12.56
CA THR A 188 -8.40 -9.19 13.77
C THR A 188 -8.27 -7.82 14.42
N TYR A 189 -7.05 -7.27 14.48
CA TYR A 189 -6.78 -5.90 14.94
C TYR A 189 -7.62 -4.89 14.18
N PHE A 190 -7.58 -4.92 12.84
CA PHE A 190 -8.30 -3.96 11.99
C PHE A 190 -9.81 -4.00 12.24
N LEU A 191 -10.40 -5.20 12.34
CA LEU A 191 -11.82 -5.36 12.63
C LEU A 191 -12.19 -4.86 14.03
N LEU A 192 -11.41 -5.23 15.04
CA LEU A 192 -11.64 -4.79 16.42
C LEU A 192 -11.51 -3.28 16.55
N GLU A 193 -10.49 -2.68 15.95
CA GLU A 193 -10.27 -1.23 15.94
C GLU A 193 -11.44 -0.49 15.27
N LEU A 194 -11.96 -1.03 14.17
CA LEU A 194 -13.16 -0.48 13.51
C LEU A 194 -14.39 -0.52 14.43
N PHE A 195 -14.62 -1.62 15.16
CA PHE A 195 -15.69 -1.69 16.15
C PHE A 195 -15.47 -0.73 17.33
N ILE A 196 -14.23 -0.57 17.78
CA ILE A 196 -13.89 0.37 18.85
C ILE A 196 -14.11 1.82 18.38
N PHE A 197 -13.82 2.15 17.12
CA PHE A 197 -14.15 3.46 16.57
C PHE A 197 -15.65 3.71 16.49
N LEU A 198 -16.46 2.71 16.13
CA LEU A 198 -17.92 2.81 16.20
C LEU A 198 -18.39 3.05 17.64
N TYR A 199 -17.85 2.30 18.60
CA TYR A 199 -18.13 2.49 20.02
C TYR A 199 -17.77 3.91 20.49
N LYS A 200 -16.56 4.39 20.15
CA LYS A 200 -16.08 5.74 20.48
C LYS A 200 -16.95 6.83 19.87
N GLY A 201 -17.34 6.68 18.61
CA GLY A 201 -18.17 7.65 17.91
C GLY A 201 -19.60 7.75 18.44
N LEU A 202 -20.11 6.69 19.09
CA LEU A 202 -21.47 6.67 19.65
C LEU A 202 -21.53 7.12 21.12
N LEU A 203 -20.54 6.76 21.94
CA LEU A 203 -20.63 6.89 23.39
C LEU A 203 -19.70 7.97 23.98
N LEU A 204 -18.59 8.27 23.33
CA LEU A 204 -17.63 9.26 23.81
C LEU A 204 -17.82 10.58 23.06
N PRO A 205 -17.56 11.73 23.70
CA PRO A 205 -17.56 13.03 23.03
C PRO A 205 -16.31 13.16 22.14
N TYR A 206 -16.22 12.34 21.09
CA TYR A 206 -15.12 12.30 20.15
C TYR A 206 -15.30 13.42 19.11
N PRO A 207 -14.36 14.37 18.98
CA PRO A 207 -14.44 15.38 17.94
C PRO A 207 -14.48 14.71 16.56
N THR A 208 -15.51 15.00 15.76
CA THR A 208 -15.77 14.34 14.47
C THR A 208 -14.56 14.39 13.53
N ALA A 209 -13.82 15.50 13.54
CA ALA A 209 -12.58 15.68 12.80
C ALA A 209 -11.50 14.65 13.14
N ASN A 210 -11.27 14.45 14.44
CA ASN A 210 -10.26 13.51 14.93
C ASN A 210 -10.70 12.08 14.61
N LEU A 211 -11.99 11.76 14.79
CA LEU A 211 -12.52 10.43 14.49
C LEU A 211 -12.32 10.09 13.01
N VAL A 212 -12.63 11.03 12.12
CA VAL A 212 -12.43 10.88 10.68
C VAL A 212 -10.95 10.68 10.34
N LEU A 213 -10.06 11.45 10.95
CA LEU A 213 -8.61 11.31 10.77
C LEU A 213 -8.12 9.93 11.26
N ASP A 214 -8.53 9.50 12.44
CA ASP A 214 -8.10 8.23 13.05
C ASP A 214 -8.61 7.02 12.25
N VAL A 215 -9.83 7.08 11.72
CA VAL A 215 -10.35 6.05 10.79
C VAL A 215 -9.57 6.07 9.47
N ALA A 216 -9.25 7.24 8.93
CA ALA A 216 -8.45 7.35 7.70
C ALA A 216 -7.07 6.71 7.84
N MET A 217 -6.39 7.01 8.95
CA MET A 217 -5.10 6.41 9.27
C MET A 217 -5.20 4.89 9.43
N LEU A 218 -6.34 4.34 9.86
CA LEU A 218 -6.50 2.90 10.06
C LEU A 218 -6.52 2.17 8.71
N PHE A 219 -7.22 2.72 7.73
CA PHE A 219 -7.20 2.20 6.36
C PHE A 219 -5.85 2.39 5.68
N LEU A 220 -5.16 3.51 5.94
CA LEU A 220 -3.79 3.72 5.46
C LEU A 220 -2.84 2.69 6.08
N TYR A 221 -3.02 2.42 7.38
CA TYR A 221 -2.25 1.41 8.09
C TYR A 221 -2.46 0.03 7.47
N LEU A 222 -3.72 -0.32 7.19
CA LEU A 222 -4.06 -1.60 6.55
C LEU A 222 -3.33 -1.77 5.24
N GLY A 223 -3.28 -0.71 4.42
CA GLY A 223 -2.56 -0.77 3.16
C GLY A 223 -1.05 -0.95 3.34
N ILE A 224 -0.43 -0.21 4.27
CA ILE A 224 1.00 -0.39 4.58
C ILE A 224 1.27 -1.83 5.02
N GLU A 225 0.48 -2.36 5.95
CA GLU A 225 0.71 -3.67 6.54
C GLU A 225 0.52 -4.80 5.52
N ILE A 226 -0.51 -4.72 4.68
CA ILE A 226 -0.70 -5.66 3.57
C ILE A 226 0.52 -5.65 2.67
N ILE A 227 1.00 -4.47 2.24
CA ILE A 227 2.17 -4.38 1.35
C ILE A 227 3.41 -4.92 2.07
N ARG A 228 3.64 -4.54 3.32
CA ARG A 228 4.79 -4.97 4.14
C ARG A 228 4.85 -6.49 4.25
N LEU A 229 3.82 -7.13 4.82
CA LEU A 229 3.76 -8.58 5.01
C LEU A 229 3.87 -9.33 3.69
N PHE A 230 3.21 -8.81 2.66
CA PHE A 230 3.23 -9.41 1.34
C PHE A 230 4.65 -9.43 0.73
N PHE A 231 5.35 -8.30 0.76
CA PHE A 231 6.72 -8.19 0.28
C PHE A 231 7.71 -8.98 1.15
N GLY A 232 7.49 -9.03 2.47
CA GLY A 232 8.27 -9.81 3.42
C GLY A 232 8.22 -11.30 3.13
N THR A 233 7.01 -11.89 3.09
CA THR A 233 6.80 -13.31 2.75
C THR A 233 7.39 -13.65 1.38
N LYS A 234 7.11 -12.85 0.34
CA LYS A 234 7.63 -13.13 -1.00
C LYS A 234 9.14 -12.95 -1.10
N GLY A 235 9.71 -11.98 -0.40
CA GLY A 235 11.16 -11.78 -0.33
C GLY A 235 11.87 -12.96 0.33
N ASN A 236 11.33 -13.45 1.45
CA ASN A 236 11.86 -14.59 2.19
C ASN A 236 11.78 -15.89 1.37
N LEU A 237 10.59 -16.24 0.85
CA LEU A 237 10.36 -17.47 0.09
C LEU A 237 11.13 -17.51 -1.24
N CYS A 238 11.23 -16.37 -1.94
CA CYS A 238 11.96 -16.29 -3.21
C CYS A 238 13.47 -16.03 -3.02
N GLN A 239 13.95 -15.91 -1.78
CA GLN A 239 15.35 -15.58 -1.44
C GLN A 239 15.84 -14.31 -2.17
N ARG A 240 14.99 -13.27 -2.21
CA ARG A 240 15.27 -12.02 -2.93
C ARG A 240 15.43 -10.87 -1.95
N LYS A 241 16.59 -10.21 -2.01
CA LYS A 241 16.92 -9.04 -1.20
C LYS A 241 16.02 -7.84 -1.44
N MET A 242 15.63 -7.59 -2.69
CA MET A 242 14.91 -6.36 -3.04
C MET A 242 13.48 -6.34 -2.44
N PRO A 243 12.63 -7.37 -2.61
CA PRO A 243 11.33 -7.40 -1.94
C PRO A 243 11.43 -7.40 -0.42
N LEU A 244 12.40 -8.15 0.13
CA LEU A 244 12.62 -8.21 1.57
C LEU A 244 13.08 -6.85 2.14
N GLY A 245 13.92 -6.12 1.40
CA GLY A 245 14.34 -4.76 1.77
C GLY A 245 13.20 -3.73 1.70
N ILE A 246 12.23 -3.90 0.78
CA ILE A 246 11.01 -3.08 0.77
C ILE A 246 10.18 -3.33 2.03
N SER A 247 10.05 -4.59 2.47
CA SER A 247 9.37 -4.93 3.73
C SER A 247 10.02 -4.25 4.93
N VAL A 248 11.35 -4.34 5.04
CA VAL A 248 12.13 -3.64 6.08
C VAL A 248 11.88 -2.13 6.07
N ALA A 249 11.86 -1.50 4.88
CA ALA A 249 11.58 -0.08 4.77
C ALA A 249 10.15 0.28 5.22
N LEU A 250 9.17 -0.58 4.93
CA LEU A 250 7.76 -0.41 5.33
C LEU A 250 7.50 -0.73 6.81
N THR A 251 8.44 -1.39 7.50
CA THR A 251 8.39 -1.55 8.96
C THR A 251 8.47 -0.20 9.68
N PHE A 252 9.17 0.80 9.13
CA PHE A 252 9.21 2.13 9.73
C PHE A 252 7.83 2.83 9.77
N PRO A 253 7.11 3.02 8.66
CA PRO A 253 5.78 3.62 8.71
C PRO A 253 4.74 2.72 9.42
N SER A 254 4.92 1.39 9.44
CA SER A 254 4.07 0.48 10.23
C SER A 254 4.25 0.71 11.74
N THR A 255 5.49 0.74 12.23
CA THR A 255 5.78 1.02 13.66
C THR A 255 5.35 2.42 14.07
N MET A 256 5.54 3.42 13.20
CA MET A 256 5.08 4.78 13.44
C MET A 256 3.55 4.81 13.64
N MET A 257 2.79 4.08 12.82
CA MET A 257 1.33 4.04 12.94
C MET A 257 0.85 3.32 14.21
N ALA A 258 1.47 2.19 14.58
CA ALA A 258 1.18 1.53 15.86
C ALA A 258 1.48 2.45 17.06
N SER A 259 2.58 3.21 16.99
CA SER A 259 2.93 4.18 18.03
C SER A 259 1.94 5.35 18.10
N TYR A 260 1.39 5.78 16.96
CA TYR A 260 0.35 6.79 16.91
C TYR A 260 -0.92 6.34 17.66
N TYR A 261 -1.43 5.14 17.38
CA TYR A 261 -2.61 4.60 18.08
C TYR A 261 -2.35 4.34 19.57
N LEU A 262 -1.11 4.10 19.95
CA LEU A 262 -0.75 3.89 21.36
C LEU A 262 -0.64 5.21 22.15
N LEU A 263 -0.12 6.28 21.54
CA LEU A 263 0.32 7.48 22.27
C LEU A 263 -0.43 8.76 21.92
N LEU A 264 -0.89 8.90 20.68
CA LEU A 264 -1.35 10.18 20.11
C LEU A 264 -2.85 10.22 19.82
N GLN A 265 -3.53 9.07 19.79
CA GLN A 265 -4.97 8.98 19.59
C GLN A 265 -5.75 9.70 20.72
N THR A 266 -6.88 10.33 20.37
CA THR A 266 -7.64 11.21 21.30
C THR A 266 -8.10 10.48 22.56
N TYR A 267 -8.57 9.24 22.40
CA TYR A 267 -8.92 8.36 23.51
C TYR A 267 -8.27 7.00 23.25
N VAL A 268 -7.37 6.56 24.14
CA VAL A 268 -6.73 5.24 24.06
C VAL A 268 -7.36 4.34 25.13
N LEU A 269 -8.09 3.30 24.72
CA LEU A 269 -8.62 2.29 25.63
C LEU A 269 -7.52 1.29 26.01
N ARG A 270 -7.69 0.64 27.17
CA ARG A 270 -6.74 -0.39 27.65
C ARG A 270 -6.58 -1.54 26.65
N LEU A 271 -7.67 -1.94 25.99
CA LEU A 271 -7.64 -2.98 24.96
C LEU A 271 -6.76 -2.58 23.77
N GLU A 272 -6.91 -1.35 23.27
CA GLU A 272 -6.09 -0.81 22.18
C GLU A 272 -4.62 -0.71 22.57
N ALA A 273 -4.32 -0.30 23.81
CA ALA A 273 -2.95 -0.25 24.29
C ALA A 273 -2.28 -1.64 24.30
N ILE A 274 -2.99 -2.67 24.75
CA ILE A 274 -2.50 -4.06 24.71
C ILE A 274 -2.31 -4.50 23.26
N MET A 275 -3.28 -4.24 22.39
CA MET A 275 -3.23 -4.63 20.99
C MET A 275 -2.06 -3.97 20.24
N ASN A 276 -1.90 -2.66 20.36
CA ASN A 276 -0.79 -1.93 19.73
C ASN A 276 0.57 -2.36 20.31
N GLY A 277 0.65 -2.69 21.61
CA GLY A 277 1.86 -3.24 22.22
C GLY A 277 2.28 -4.59 21.64
N ILE A 278 1.31 -5.51 21.46
CA ILE A 278 1.56 -6.81 20.81
C ILE A 278 1.99 -6.61 19.35
N LEU A 279 1.37 -5.68 18.62
CA LEU A 279 1.72 -5.37 17.24
C LEU A 279 3.16 -4.85 17.09
N LEU A 280 3.59 -3.96 18.00
CA LEU A 280 4.97 -3.47 18.04
C LEU A 280 5.97 -4.60 18.34
N PHE A 281 5.61 -5.57 19.19
CA PHE A 281 6.44 -6.74 19.45
C PHE A 281 6.59 -7.64 18.21
N PHE A 282 5.50 -7.91 17.49
CA PHE A 282 5.56 -8.60 16.20
C PHE A 282 6.46 -7.84 15.22
N CYS A 283 6.24 -6.55 15.05
CA CYS A 283 6.98 -5.71 14.11
C CYS A 283 8.48 -5.67 14.43
N GLY A 284 8.86 -5.59 15.72
CA GLY A 284 10.25 -5.64 16.16
C GLY A 284 10.93 -7.00 15.95
N SER A 285 10.23 -8.10 16.24
CA SER A 285 10.75 -9.46 16.02
C SER A 285 10.89 -9.80 14.53
N GLU A 286 9.94 -9.38 13.69
CA GLU A 286 10.02 -9.47 12.24
C GLU A 286 11.21 -8.68 11.70
N LEU A 287 11.37 -7.41 12.09
CA LEU A 287 12.49 -6.58 11.63
C LEU A 287 13.85 -7.22 11.92
N LEU A 288 14.03 -7.77 13.13
CA LEU A 288 15.27 -8.45 13.51
C LEU A 288 15.56 -9.64 12.60
N LEU A 289 14.55 -10.48 12.33
CA LEU A 289 14.70 -11.64 11.46
C LEU A 289 14.83 -11.26 9.97
N GLU A 290 14.18 -10.18 9.51
CA GLU A 290 14.34 -9.63 8.16
C GLU A 290 15.77 -9.15 7.92
N VAL A 291 16.38 -8.45 8.88
CA VAL A 291 17.77 -7.99 8.78
C VAL A 291 18.75 -9.18 8.79
N LEU A 292 18.53 -10.18 9.64
CA LEU A 292 19.34 -11.40 9.67
C LEU A 292 19.25 -12.19 8.35
N THR A 293 18.06 -12.25 7.75
CA THR A 293 17.88 -12.93 6.45
C THR A 293 18.49 -12.13 5.29
N LEU A 294 18.37 -10.80 5.31
CA LEU A 294 19.02 -9.94 4.32
C LEU A 294 20.55 -10.06 4.38
N THR A 295 21.14 -10.08 5.58
CA THR A 295 22.58 -10.25 5.74
C THR A 295 23.05 -11.62 5.26
N ALA A 296 22.27 -12.68 5.53
CA ALA A 296 22.54 -14.03 5.03
C ALA A 296 22.46 -14.12 3.49
N PHE A 297 21.53 -13.40 2.86
CA PHE A 297 21.52 -13.28 1.39
C PHE A 297 22.71 -12.45 0.88
N SER A 298 23.16 -11.46 1.65
CA SER A 298 24.27 -10.56 1.28
C SER A 298 25.64 -11.22 1.27
N SER A 299 25.86 -12.21 2.12
CA SER A 299 27.11 -12.95 2.20
C SER A 299 27.26 -13.94 1.05
N MET A 300 26.16 -14.53 0.55
CA MET A 300 26.21 -15.47 -0.57
C MET A 300 26.53 -14.81 -1.91
N ASP A 301 26.01 -13.61 -2.19
CA ASP A 301 26.33 -12.88 -3.44
C ASP A 301 27.80 -12.42 -3.52
N ARG A 302 28.52 -12.45 -2.39
CA ARG A 302 29.95 -12.11 -2.31
C ARG A 302 30.88 -13.31 -2.51
N MET A 303 30.35 -14.53 -2.53
CA MET A 303 31.08 -15.76 -2.83
C MET A 303 30.95 -16.11 -4.31
#